data_AF-A0A3D5AYN7-F1
#
_entry.id   AF-A0A3D5AYN7-F1
#
_cell.length_a   1.000
_cell.length_b   1.000
_cell.length_c   1.000
_cell.angle_alpha   90.00
_cell.angle_beta   90.00
_cell.angle_gamma   90.00
#
_symmetry.space_group_name_H-M   'P 1'
#
loop_
_entity.id
_entity.type
_entity.pdbx_description
1 polymer ?
#
loop_
_entity_poly.entity_id
_entity_poly.type
_entity_poly.pdbx_seq_one_letter_code
_entity_poly.pdbx_strand_id
1 'polypeptide(L)'
;MGPAWAGQAWALDTATSLTSCTPARQQALSAIVDRKLEFYRDRFPEIEFVLLSGREQREQGIVELLWLLGDGAANLDYEHPPELRADLLQVSLARIAVLMRYGASSSALFRVGTNGQAQRAQLCVLTLDACTIARDNRQAAFYMLDFPEQEFARMPESQYLDADLHLEYVIDHEIHHCLQAHRGEPIPMSTREFWPGYIQRRNEMSADAYGLAMHILKYGTDSQYVRTLIAVRGLSLMAGDPDHYTPLSMGATLENLCQQVDSGSALERALAVATTVRDTFDRGYEDYLKYRYAAYLAMRRLGVEDDVGPSVLARLPGYQPDPARVDKLLHDTSVHYQLLFGGPLTVGQ
;
A
#
# COMPACT_ATOMS: atom_id res chain seq x y z
N MET A 1 -20.81 -15.33 -5.06
CA MET A 1 -19.75 -15.46 -4.03
C MET A 1 -18.67 -14.46 -4.39
N GLY A 2 -18.86 -13.21 -3.96
CA GLY A 2 -17.90 -12.14 -4.22
C GLY A 2 -16.82 -12.15 -3.14
N PRO A 3 -15.56 -11.87 -3.48
CA PRO A 3 -14.52 -11.77 -2.49
C PRO A 3 -14.66 -10.46 -1.69
N ALA A 4 -14.50 -10.56 -0.38
CA ALA A 4 -14.56 -9.45 0.57
C ALA A 4 -13.26 -8.60 0.52
N TRP A 5 -12.95 -8.02 -0.64
CA TRP A 5 -11.82 -7.08 -0.84
C TRP A 5 -12.22 -5.61 -0.60
N ALA A 6 -13.10 -5.37 0.36
CA ALA A 6 -13.51 -4.03 0.75
C ALA A 6 -13.50 -3.94 2.28
N GLY A 7 -12.30 -3.95 2.86
CA GLY A 7 -12.09 -3.28 4.15
C GLY A 7 -12.23 -1.78 3.92
N GLN A 8 -12.95 -1.09 4.79
CA GLN A 8 -13.47 0.26 4.60
C GLN A 8 -12.38 1.31 4.39
N ALA A 9 -12.32 1.87 3.17
CA ALA A 9 -11.73 3.19 2.91
C ALA A 9 -12.55 3.99 1.86
N TRP A 10 -13.82 3.62 1.63
CA TRP A 10 -14.58 4.14 0.47
C TRP A 10 -15.93 4.75 0.81
N ALA A 11 -16.14 5.13 2.07
CA ALA A 11 -17.23 6.04 2.45
C ALA A 11 -16.82 7.52 2.29
N LEU A 12 -16.09 7.87 1.23
CA LEU A 12 -16.03 9.25 0.74
C LEU A 12 -17.25 9.51 -0.15
N ASP A 13 -18.45 9.35 0.43
CA ASP A 13 -19.70 9.83 -0.15
C ASP A 13 -20.16 11.07 0.60
N THR A 14 -19.30 12.08 0.66
CA THR A 14 -19.75 13.46 0.82
C THR A 14 -18.88 14.36 -0.02
N ALA A 15 -19.54 15.12 -0.87
CA ALA A 15 -19.05 16.23 -1.66
C ALA A 15 -18.49 17.37 -0.79
N THR A 16 -17.39 17.14 -0.09
CA THR A 16 -16.45 18.22 0.20
C THR A 16 -15.67 18.44 -1.09
N SER A 17 -15.84 19.63 -1.66
CA SER A 17 -14.96 20.19 -2.67
C SER A 17 -13.51 20.02 -2.23
N LEU A 18 -12.89 18.89 -2.61
CA LEU A 18 -11.46 18.70 -2.50
C LEU A 18 -10.88 19.71 -3.48
N THR A 19 -10.46 20.85 -2.94
CA THR A 19 -9.72 21.88 -3.66
C THR A 19 -8.62 21.20 -4.45
N SER A 20 -8.80 21.19 -5.77
CA SER A 20 -7.81 20.72 -6.73
C SER A 20 -6.47 21.40 -6.44
N CYS A 21 -5.35 20.73 -6.74
CA CYS A 21 -4.06 21.40 -6.70
C CYS A 21 -4.09 22.72 -7.48
N THR A 22 -3.30 23.70 -7.03
CA THR A 22 -2.96 24.81 -7.91
C THR A 22 -2.17 24.27 -9.11
N PRO A 23 -2.22 24.93 -10.29
CA PRO A 23 -1.45 24.49 -11.45
C PRO A 23 0.05 24.34 -11.16
N ALA A 24 0.62 25.24 -10.36
CA ALA A 24 2.02 25.17 -9.93
C ALA A 24 2.31 23.91 -9.08
N ARG A 25 1.41 23.58 -8.15
CA ARG A 25 1.56 22.36 -7.34
C ARG A 25 1.39 21.10 -8.19
N GLN A 26 0.41 21.08 -9.08
CA GLN A 26 0.20 19.97 -10.01
C GLN A 26 1.46 19.72 -10.87
N GLN A 27 2.05 20.78 -11.43
CA GLN A 27 3.28 20.69 -12.20
C GLN A 27 4.46 20.15 -11.37
N ALA A 28 4.62 20.61 -10.13
CA ALA A 28 5.66 20.13 -9.23
C ALA A 28 5.50 18.63 -8.91
N LEU A 29 4.27 18.19 -8.63
CA LEU A 29 3.96 16.79 -8.37
C LEU A 29 4.17 15.92 -9.61
N SER A 30 3.74 16.37 -10.79
CA SER A 30 4.01 15.68 -12.06
C SER A 30 5.51 15.49 -12.28
N ALA A 31 6.34 16.50 -11.98
CA ALA A 31 7.79 16.38 -12.11
C ALA A 31 8.40 15.33 -11.16
N ILE A 32 7.82 15.12 -9.96
CA ILE A 32 8.22 14.03 -9.05
C ILE A 32 7.85 12.68 -9.68
N VAL A 33 6.60 12.55 -10.14
CA VAL A 33 6.13 11.29 -10.75
C VAL A 33 6.97 10.93 -11.97
N ASP A 34 7.16 11.87 -12.91
CA ASP A 34 7.93 11.64 -14.14
C ASP A 34 9.36 11.20 -13.84
N ARG A 35 10.04 11.90 -12.91
CA ARG A 35 11.40 11.52 -12.47
C ARG A 35 11.45 10.11 -11.89
N LYS A 36 10.45 9.70 -11.11
CA LYS A 36 10.39 8.35 -10.54
C LYS A 36 10.14 7.31 -11.62
N LEU A 37 9.19 7.55 -12.52
CA LEU A 37 8.90 6.63 -13.62
C LEU A 37 10.10 6.49 -14.57
N GLU A 38 10.80 7.58 -14.88
CA GLU A 38 12.03 7.56 -15.68
C GLU A 38 13.13 6.74 -14.99
N PHE A 39 13.35 6.94 -13.68
CA PHE A 39 14.29 6.13 -12.90
C PHE A 39 14.05 4.61 -13.06
N TYR A 40 12.79 4.17 -13.06
CA TYR A 40 12.43 2.77 -13.21
C TYR A 40 12.48 2.27 -14.66
N ARG A 41 12.05 3.08 -15.64
CA ARG A 41 12.16 2.77 -17.07
C ARG A 41 13.61 2.50 -17.48
N ASP A 42 14.56 3.25 -16.93
CA ASP A 42 15.99 3.06 -17.20
C ASP A 42 16.55 1.74 -16.65
N ARG A 43 15.95 1.20 -15.58
CA ARG A 43 16.47 0.05 -14.82
C ARG A 43 15.76 -1.25 -15.15
N PHE A 44 14.53 -1.17 -15.64
CA PHE A 44 13.70 -2.31 -16.03
C PHE A 44 13.24 -2.13 -17.49
N PRO A 45 14.16 -2.24 -18.48
CA PRO A 45 13.88 -1.98 -19.89
C PRO A 45 12.84 -2.92 -20.52
N GLU A 46 12.48 -3.99 -19.83
CA GLU A 46 11.44 -4.94 -20.22
C GLU A 46 10.03 -4.58 -19.73
N ILE A 47 9.92 -3.58 -18.84
CA ILE A 47 8.66 -3.09 -18.28
C ILE A 47 8.40 -1.67 -18.79
N GLU A 48 7.23 -1.48 -19.38
CA GLU A 48 6.69 -0.15 -19.61
C GLU A 48 5.90 0.31 -18.38
N PHE A 49 6.21 1.48 -17.85
CA PHE A 49 5.51 2.06 -16.69
C PHE A 49 4.53 3.12 -17.16
N VAL A 50 3.24 2.89 -16.91
CA VAL A 50 2.14 3.79 -17.28
C VAL A 50 1.42 4.26 -16.04
N LEU A 51 1.20 5.57 -15.97
CA LEU A 51 0.42 6.21 -14.93
C LEU A 51 -0.99 6.49 -15.46
N LEU A 52 -1.99 5.95 -14.78
CA LEU A 52 -3.38 6.34 -14.94
C LEU A 52 -3.76 7.29 -13.80
N SER A 53 -3.87 8.58 -14.14
CA SER A 53 -4.17 9.63 -13.17
C SER A 53 -5.62 10.12 -13.28
N GLY A 54 -6.20 10.48 -12.14
CA GLY A 54 -7.39 11.30 -12.06
C GLY A 54 -8.74 10.57 -12.19
N ARG A 55 -9.72 11.08 -11.42
CA ARG A 55 -11.11 10.62 -11.41
C ARG A 55 -11.84 10.92 -12.73
N GLU A 56 -11.47 12.02 -13.38
CA GLU A 56 -12.15 12.57 -14.56
C GLU A 56 -11.74 11.86 -15.86
N GLN A 57 -10.56 11.23 -15.92
CA GLN A 57 -10.04 10.58 -17.12
C GLN A 57 -10.22 9.06 -17.10
N ARG A 58 -11.04 8.52 -16.19
CA ARG A 58 -11.24 7.08 -16.00
C ARG A 58 -11.57 6.34 -17.29
N GLU A 59 -12.55 6.80 -18.05
CA GLU A 59 -13.01 6.10 -19.25
C GLU A 59 -11.94 6.11 -20.34
N GLN A 60 -11.28 7.25 -20.54
CA GLN A 60 -10.17 7.36 -21.47
C GLN A 60 -8.98 6.49 -21.05
N GLY A 61 -8.61 6.50 -19.78
CA GLY A 61 -7.49 5.72 -19.25
C GLY A 61 -7.71 4.21 -19.37
N ILE A 62 -8.94 3.71 -19.17
CA ILE A 62 -9.25 2.29 -19.38
C ILE A 62 -9.23 1.92 -20.87
N VAL A 63 -9.73 2.79 -21.75
CA VAL A 63 -9.66 2.58 -23.21
C VAL A 63 -8.21 2.54 -23.69
N GLU A 64 -7.39 3.48 -23.22
CA GLU A 64 -5.95 3.52 -23.52
C GLU A 64 -5.24 2.28 -22.99
N LEU A 65 -5.54 1.85 -21.77
CA LEU A 65 -4.98 0.63 -21.19
C LEU A 65 -5.32 -0.60 -22.04
N LEU A 66 -6.57 -0.76 -22.48
CA LEU A 66 -6.97 -1.86 -23.36
C LEU A 66 -6.18 -1.86 -24.67
N TRP A 67 -5.94 -0.68 -25.24
CA TRP A 67 -5.16 -0.51 -26.48
C TRP A 67 -3.67 -0.85 -26.29
N LEU A 68 -3.09 -0.47 -25.15
CA LEU A 68 -1.71 -0.82 -24.79
C LEU A 68 -1.55 -2.34 -24.59
N LEU A 69 -2.51 -2.97 -23.92
CA LEU A 69 -2.46 -4.40 -23.59
C LEU A 69 -2.61 -5.32 -24.81
N GLY A 70 -3.57 -5.04 -25.70
CA GLY A 70 -3.86 -5.89 -26.85
C GLY A 70 -4.48 -7.26 -26.51
N ASP A 71 -4.59 -8.12 -27.52
CA ASP A 71 -5.31 -9.39 -27.45
C ASP A 71 -4.48 -10.46 -26.70
N GLY A 72 -5.10 -11.17 -25.76
CA GLY A 72 -4.43 -12.25 -25.03
C GLY A 72 -3.44 -11.78 -23.95
N ALA A 73 -3.52 -10.50 -23.58
CA ALA A 73 -2.85 -9.96 -22.40
C ALA A 73 -3.19 -10.78 -21.14
N ALA A 74 -2.30 -10.72 -20.15
CA ALA A 74 -2.46 -11.47 -18.90
C ALA A 74 -2.02 -10.63 -17.72
N ASN A 75 -2.82 -10.59 -16.65
CA ASN A 75 -2.35 -10.11 -15.35
C ASN A 75 -1.27 -11.08 -14.83
N LEU A 76 -0.16 -10.54 -14.32
CA LEU A 76 0.97 -11.29 -13.77
C LEU A 76 1.06 -11.21 -12.25
N ASP A 77 0.20 -10.44 -11.59
CA ASP A 77 0.14 -10.30 -10.14
C ASP A 77 -0.35 -11.58 -9.46
N TYR A 78 -1.15 -12.40 -10.15
CA TYR A 78 -1.77 -13.61 -9.61
C TYR A 78 -1.35 -14.85 -10.39
N GLU A 79 -1.17 -15.96 -9.68
CA GLU A 79 -1.11 -17.28 -10.30
C GLU A 79 -2.49 -17.61 -10.87
N HIS A 80 -2.55 -18.15 -12.09
CA HIS A 80 -3.81 -18.62 -12.67
C HIS A 80 -3.61 -19.70 -13.73
N PRO A 81 -4.56 -20.64 -13.83
CA PRO A 81 -4.60 -21.56 -14.94
C PRO A 81 -5.06 -20.81 -16.22
N PRO A 82 -4.65 -21.27 -17.42
CA PRO A 82 -4.91 -20.57 -18.67
C PRO A 82 -6.38 -20.20 -18.92
N GLU A 83 -7.32 -21.02 -18.45
CA GLU A 83 -8.76 -20.83 -18.60
C GLU A 83 -9.32 -19.65 -17.80
N LEU A 84 -8.67 -19.21 -16.70
CA LEU A 84 -9.13 -18.08 -15.88
C LEU A 84 -8.47 -16.74 -16.27
N ARG A 85 -7.52 -16.77 -17.21
CA ARG A 85 -6.72 -15.59 -17.59
C ARG A 85 -7.58 -14.42 -18.06
N ALA A 86 -8.59 -14.69 -18.89
CA ALA A 86 -9.46 -13.65 -19.43
C ALA A 86 -10.34 -13.02 -18.35
N ASP A 87 -10.94 -13.84 -17.48
CA ASP A 87 -11.77 -13.38 -16.36
C ASP A 87 -10.94 -12.55 -15.38
N LEU A 88 -9.72 -12.98 -15.05
CA LEU A 88 -8.82 -12.23 -14.18
C LEU A 88 -8.38 -10.91 -14.80
N LEU A 89 -8.11 -10.87 -16.10
CA LEU A 89 -7.83 -9.62 -16.80
C LEU A 89 -9.01 -8.66 -16.66
N GLN A 90 -10.24 -9.11 -16.92
CA GLN A 90 -11.44 -8.28 -16.80
C GLN A 90 -11.65 -7.75 -15.37
N VAL A 91 -11.48 -8.61 -14.36
CA VAL A 91 -11.58 -8.21 -12.95
C VAL A 91 -10.48 -7.21 -12.57
N SER A 92 -9.27 -7.39 -13.07
CA SER A 92 -8.15 -6.47 -12.85
C SER A 92 -8.44 -5.09 -13.43
N LEU A 93 -8.95 -5.02 -14.66
CA LEU A 93 -9.34 -3.77 -15.32
C LEU A 93 -10.49 -3.08 -14.58
N ALA A 94 -11.49 -3.84 -14.12
CA ALA A 94 -12.57 -3.31 -13.30
C ALA A 94 -12.07 -2.75 -11.97
N ARG A 95 -11.13 -3.45 -11.30
CA ARG A 95 -10.46 -2.97 -10.09
C ARG A 95 -9.72 -1.66 -10.34
N ILE A 96 -8.91 -1.57 -11.41
CA ILE A 96 -8.21 -0.34 -11.82
C ILE A 96 -9.20 0.81 -12.01
N ALA A 97 -10.32 0.57 -12.72
CA ALA A 97 -11.33 1.60 -12.95
C ALA A 97 -11.98 2.11 -11.64
N VAL A 98 -12.18 1.22 -10.67
CA VAL A 98 -12.66 1.56 -9.33
C VAL A 98 -11.62 2.38 -8.56
N LEU A 99 -10.36 1.95 -8.54
CA LEU A 99 -9.28 2.65 -7.86
C LEU A 99 -9.07 4.06 -8.42
N MET A 100 -9.12 4.22 -9.75
CA MET A 100 -9.08 5.54 -10.41
C MET A 100 -10.25 6.43 -10.00
N ARG A 101 -11.48 5.88 -9.93
CA ARG A 101 -12.68 6.63 -9.55
C ARG A 101 -12.52 7.29 -8.19
N TYR A 102 -11.87 6.60 -7.26
CA TYR A 102 -11.74 7.10 -5.91
C TYR A 102 -10.36 7.72 -5.62
N GLY A 103 -9.39 7.60 -6.53
CA GLY A 103 -8.05 8.16 -6.38
C GLY A 103 -7.15 7.39 -5.42
N ALA A 104 -7.30 6.06 -5.32
CA ALA A 104 -6.32 5.25 -4.57
C ALA A 104 -5.06 4.99 -5.38
N SER A 105 -3.94 4.91 -4.66
CA SER A 105 -2.73 4.31 -5.18
C SER A 105 -2.91 2.80 -5.35
N SER A 106 -2.41 2.27 -6.46
CA SER A 106 -2.24 0.84 -6.66
C SER A 106 -1.35 0.60 -7.86
N SER A 107 -0.85 -0.63 -8.01
CA SER A 107 -0.26 -1.09 -9.25
C SER A 107 -0.74 -2.48 -9.64
N ALA A 108 -0.55 -2.79 -10.93
CA ALA A 108 -0.77 -4.11 -11.50
C ALA A 108 0.21 -4.34 -12.65
N LEU A 109 0.84 -5.52 -12.69
CA LEU A 109 1.71 -5.93 -13.78
C LEU A 109 0.94 -6.78 -14.79
N PHE A 110 1.07 -6.45 -16.07
CA PHE A 110 0.51 -7.22 -17.17
C PHE A 110 1.59 -7.67 -18.13
N ARG A 111 1.40 -8.84 -18.71
CA ARG A 111 2.06 -9.24 -19.95
C ARG A 111 1.25 -8.70 -21.12
N VAL A 112 1.92 -8.01 -22.03
CA VAL A 112 1.33 -7.46 -23.25
C VAL A 112 0.98 -8.59 -24.21
N GLY A 113 -0.20 -8.50 -24.81
CA GLY A 113 -0.75 -9.43 -25.78
C GLY A 113 -0.32 -9.12 -27.21
N THR A 114 -0.93 -9.82 -28.18
CA THR A 114 -0.76 -9.52 -29.60
C THR A 114 -1.48 -8.24 -29.97
N ASN A 115 -0.95 -7.48 -30.93
CA ASN A 115 -1.51 -6.19 -31.37
C ASN A 115 -1.54 -5.07 -30.31
N GLY A 116 -1.03 -5.33 -29.09
CA GLY A 116 -0.84 -4.30 -28.07
C GLY A 116 0.15 -3.24 -28.55
N GLN A 117 -0.11 -1.99 -28.15
CA GLN A 117 0.72 -0.85 -28.56
C GLN A 117 1.82 -0.48 -27.56
N ALA A 118 1.85 -1.16 -26.41
CA ALA A 118 2.97 -1.05 -25.49
C ALA A 118 4.29 -1.41 -26.21
N GLN A 119 5.33 -0.64 -25.94
CA GLN A 119 6.65 -0.78 -26.53
C GLN A 119 7.44 -1.92 -25.91
N ARG A 120 7.02 -2.40 -24.73
CA ARG A 120 7.70 -3.44 -23.95
C ARG A 120 6.82 -4.67 -23.77
N ALA A 121 7.44 -5.79 -23.38
CA ALA A 121 6.74 -7.08 -23.21
C ALA A 121 5.82 -7.11 -21.98
N GLN A 122 6.10 -6.25 -21.01
CA GLN A 122 5.31 -6.10 -19.80
C GLN A 122 4.89 -4.63 -19.61
N LEU A 123 3.75 -4.45 -18.96
CA LEU A 123 3.16 -3.15 -18.66
C LEU A 123 2.85 -3.10 -17.15
N CYS A 124 3.58 -2.28 -16.40
CA CYS A 124 3.22 -1.94 -15.02
C CYS A 124 2.32 -0.71 -15.05
N VAL A 125 1.06 -0.90 -14.64
CA VAL A 125 0.05 0.15 -14.59
C VAL A 125 -0.04 0.65 -13.17
N LEU A 126 0.16 1.95 -12.97
CA LEU A 126 -0.03 2.62 -11.70
C LEU A 126 -1.31 3.44 -11.73
N THR A 127 -2.21 3.22 -10.76
CA THR A 127 -3.26 4.20 -10.45
C THR A 127 -2.72 5.12 -9.37
N LEU A 128 -2.67 6.43 -9.61
CA LEU A 128 -2.17 7.38 -8.63
C LEU A 128 -2.76 8.77 -8.91
N ASP A 129 -3.39 9.36 -7.90
CA ASP A 129 -3.79 10.76 -7.92
C ASP A 129 -2.88 11.56 -6.98
N ALA A 130 -1.81 12.11 -7.56
CA ALA A 130 -0.80 12.85 -6.79
C ALA A 130 -1.38 14.04 -6.01
N CYS A 131 -2.45 14.66 -6.50
CA CYS A 131 -3.10 15.76 -5.79
C CYS A 131 -3.91 15.27 -4.59
N THR A 132 -4.62 14.16 -4.74
CA THR A 132 -5.32 13.54 -3.61
C THR A 132 -4.35 13.04 -2.53
N ILE A 133 -3.16 12.56 -2.93
CA ILE A 133 -2.17 11.97 -2.03
C ILE A 133 -1.26 13.03 -1.38
N ALA A 134 -0.81 14.02 -2.15
CA ALA A 134 0.33 14.85 -1.79
C ALA A 134 0.15 16.33 -2.14
N ARG A 135 -1.08 16.86 -2.12
CA ARG A 135 -1.30 18.31 -2.33
C ARG A 135 -0.45 19.17 -1.39
N ASP A 136 -0.43 18.80 -0.12
CA ASP A 136 0.29 19.46 0.97
C ASP A 136 0.57 18.45 2.10
N ASN A 137 1.40 18.83 3.09
CA ASN A 137 1.84 17.91 4.14
C ASN A 137 0.67 17.37 4.99
N ARG A 138 -0.35 18.21 5.19
CA ARG A 138 -1.57 17.81 5.90
C ARG A 138 -2.30 16.72 5.13
N GLN A 139 -2.48 16.89 3.82
CA GLN A 139 -3.12 15.92 2.95
C GLN A 139 -2.36 14.60 2.90
N ALA A 140 -1.02 14.63 2.86
CA ALA A 140 -0.19 13.43 2.89
C ALA A 140 -0.38 12.61 4.18
N ALA A 141 -0.39 13.27 5.34
CA ALA A 141 -0.68 12.59 6.60
C ALA A 141 -2.14 12.10 6.68
N PHE A 142 -3.11 12.89 6.20
CA PHE A 142 -4.52 12.54 6.23
C PHE A 142 -4.82 11.31 5.36
N TYR A 143 -4.26 11.27 4.14
CA TYR A 143 -4.43 10.18 3.19
C TYR A 143 -4.05 8.81 3.77
N MET A 144 -3.03 8.75 4.61
CA MET A 144 -2.53 7.50 5.19
C MET A 144 -3.24 7.08 6.48
N LEU A 145 -3.78 8.03 7.25
CA LEU A 145 -4.43 7.75 8.53
C LEU A 145 -5.91 7.45 8.39
N ASP A 146 -6.59 8.07 7.42
CA ASP A 146 -8.05 7.98 7.21
C ASP A 146 -8.88 8.19 8.49
N PHE A 147 -8.41 9.08 9.37
CA PHE A 147 -9.10 9.42 10.61
C PHE A 147 -10.26 10.39 10.35
N PRO A 148 -11.30 10.39 11.22
CA PRO A 148 -12.26 11.47 11.24
C PRO A 148 -11.56 12.83 11.34
N GLU A 149 -11.99 13.81 10.54
CA GLU A 149 -11.38 15.14 10.42
C GLU A 149 -11.16 15.82 11.79
N GLN A 150 -12.08 15.63 12.75
CA GLN A 150 -11.96 16.17 14.11
C GLN A 150 -10.77 15.59 14.88
N GLU A 151 -10.52 14.30 14.72
CA GLU A 151 -9.42 13.62 15.37
C GLU A 151 -8.10 14.00 14.70
N PHE A 152 -8.08 13.98 13.36
CA PHE A 152 -6.91 14.39 12.59
C PHE A 152 -6.49 15.84 12.85
N ALA A 153 -7.44 16.77 13.05
CA ALA A 153 -7.16 18.17 13.36
C ALA A 153 -6.38 18.39 14.67
N ARG A 154 -6.27 17.37 15.53
CA ARG A 154 -5.47 17.41 16.76
C ARG A 154 -3.97 17.15 16.50
N MET A 155 -3.62 16.64 15.32
CA MET A 155 -2.24 16.36 14.95
C MET A 155 -1.49 17.67 14.71
N PRO A 156 -0.42 17.98 15.46
CA PRO A 156 0.41 19.16 15.21
C PRO A 156 1.08 19.08 13.84
N GLU A 157 1.21 20.24 13.17
CA GLU A 157 1.77 20.32 11.82
C GLU A 157 3.21 19.78 11.71
N SER A 158 3.98 19.86 12.80
CA SER A 158 5.34 19.30 12.89
C SER A 158 5.38 17.78 12.76
N GLN A 159 4.24 17.11 12.93
CA GLN A 159 4.09 15.67 12.77
C GLN A 159 3.53 15.30 11.39
N TYR A 160 3.13 16.25 10.54
CA TYR A 160 2.66 15.91 9.19
C TYR A 160 3.76 15.27 8.34
N LEU A 161 3.35 14.41 7.40
CA LEU A 161 4.25 13.84 6.40
C LEU A 161 4.62 14.93 5.40
N ASP A 162 5.91 15.06 5.07
CA ASP A 162 6.32 15.86 3.93
C ASP A 162 5.69 15.30 2.65
N ALA A 163 4.95 16.13 1.93
CA ALA A 163 4.13 15.67 0.81
C ALA A 163 4.96 15.17 -0.37
N ASP A 164 6.11 15.77 -0.64
CA ASP A 164 6.96 15.39 -1.78
C ASP A 164 7.65 14.06 -1.49
N LEU A 165 8.18 13.90 -0.27
CA LEU A 165 8.75 12.64 0.19
C LEU A 165 7.70 11.55 0.26
N HIS A 166 6.48 11.88 0.68
CA HIS A 166 5.37 10.95 0.71
C HIS A 166 5.00 10.43 -0.68
N LEU A 167 4.91 11.31 -1.67
CA LEU A 167 4.63 10.90 -3.05
C LEU A 167 5.72 9.98 -3.60
N GLU A 168 7.00 10.28 -3.35
CA GLU A 168 8.10 9.39 -3.76
C GLU A 168 7.98 8.00 -3.13
N TYR A 169 7.67 7.94 -1.83
CA TYR A 169 7.46 6.69 -1.11
C TYR A 169 6.28 5.88 -1.66
N VAL A 170 5.14 6.52 -1.93
CA VAL A 170 3.97 5.82 -2.50
C VAL A 170 4.32 5.24 -3.86
N ILE A 171 5.01 6.00 -4.73
CA ILE A 171 5.42 5.48 -6.03
C ILE A 171 6.38 4.28 -5.89
N ASP A 172 7.35 4.36 -4.96
CA ASP A 172 8.26 3.23 -4.72
C ASP A 172 7.52 2.00 -4.18
N HIS A 173 6.61 2.19 -3.23
CA HIS A 173 5.76 1.15 -2.69
C HIS A 173 4.95 0.48 -3.81
N GLU A 174 4.23 1.25 -4.62
CA GLU A 174 3.38 0.69 -5.68
C GLU A 174 4.21 0.02 -6.78
N ILE A 175 5.36 0.59 -7.16
CA ILE A 175 6.23 -0.04 -8.17
C ILE A 175 6.78 -1.37 -7.66
N HIS A 176 7.07 -1.51 -6.36
CA HIS A 176 7.54 -2.77 -5.79
C HIS A 176 6.59 -3.94 -6.05
N HIS A 177 5.27 -3.73 -5.95
CA HIS A 177 4.28 -4.77 -6.26
C HIS A 177 4.44 -5.30 -7.70
N CYS A 178 4.67 -4.41 -8.68
CA CYS A 178 5.00 -4.81 -10.05
C CYS A 178 6.35 -5.55 -10.14
N LEU A 179 7.38 -5.05 -9.44
CA LEU A 179 8.72 -5.66 -9.48
C LEU A 179 8.73 -7.06 -8.86
N GLN A 180 7.92 -7.30 -7.83
CA GLN A 180 7.72 -8.60 -7.23
C GLN A 180 7.11 -9.59 -8.24
N ALA A 181 6.01 -9.21 -8.90
CA ALA A 181 5.39 -10.03 -9.94
C ALA A 181 6.35 -10.29 -11.12
N HIS A 182 7.11 -9.27 -11.54
CA HIS A 182 8.10 -9.37 -12.61
C HIS A 182 9.17 -10.44 -12.34
N ARG A 183 9.58 -10.59 -11.07
CA ARG A 183 10.60 -11.56 -10.63
C ARG A 183 10.08 -12.99 -10.51
N GLY A 184 8.86 -13.24 -10.97
CA GLY A 184 8.25 -14.57 -10.95
C GLY A 184 7.68 -14.95 -9.59
N GLU A 185 7.28 -13.96 -8.79
CA GLU A 185 6.63 -14.16 -7.48
C GLU A 185 5.15 -13.70 -7.52
N PRO A 186 4.30 -14.27 -8.40
CA PRO A 186 2.87 -13.95 -8.41
C PRO A 186 2.20 -14.44 -7.12
N ILE A 187 1.08 -13.82 -6.77
CA ILE A 187 0.21 -14.21 -5.65
C ILE A 187 -0.34 -15.60 -5.93
N PRO A 188 0.03 -16.63 -5.13
CA PRO A 188 -0.39 -18.00 -5.36
C PRO A 188 -1.90 -18.17 -5.12
N MET A 189 -2.53 -19.07 -5.87
CA MET A 189 -3.93 -19.43 -5.63
C MET A 189 -4.08 -20.31 -4.38
N SER A 190 -5.18 -20.14 -3.66
CA SER A 190 -5.51 -21.02 -2.54
C SER A 190 -7.01 -21.08 -2.29
N THR A 191 -7.45 -22.22 -1.76
CA THR A 191 -8.80 -22.43 -1.25
C THR A 191 -8.94 -22.05 0.23
N ARG A 192 -7.84 -21.66 0.89
CA ARG A 192 -7.88 -21.24 2.30
C ARG A 192 -8.58 -19.88 2.42
N GLU A 193 -9.53 -19.80 3.33
CA GLU A 193 -10.48 -18.70 3.46
C GLU A 193 -9.84 -17.31 3.59
N PHE A 194 -8.81 -17.18 4.42
CA PHE A 194 -8.08 -15.93 4.64
C PHE A 194 -6.76 -15.84 3.85
N TRP A 195 -6.54 -16.72 2.87
CA TRP A 195 -5.33 -16.68 2.06
C TRP A 195 -5.07 -15.31 1.41
N PRO A 196 -6.09 -14.63 0.85
CA PRO A 196 -5.81 -13.37 0.18
C PRO A 196 -5.29 -12.29 1.12
N GLY A 197 -5.86 -12.18 2.33
CA GLY A 197 -5.36 -11.25 3.36
C GLY A 197 -3.97 -11.61 3.88
N TYR A 198 -3.66 -12.92 4.01
CA TYR A 198 -2.32 -13.37 4.37
C TYR A 198 -1.27 -12.94 3.34
N ILE A 199 -1.54 -13.17 2.06
CA ILE A 199 -0.60 -12.76 1.00
C ILE A 199 -0.54 -11.24 0.86
N GLN A 200 -1.69 -10.56 0.92
CA GLN A 200 -1.73 -9.10 0.89
C GLN A 200 -0.83 -8.52 1.96
N ARG A 201 -1.01 -8.90 3.23
CA ARG A 201 -0.17 -8.41 4.33
C ARG A 201 1.33 -8.62 4.06
N ARG A 202 1.71 -9.78 3.56
CA ARG A 202 3.13 -10.07 3.23
C ARG A 202 3.66 -9.13 2.16
N ASN A 203 2.89 -8.90 1.12
CA ASN A 203 3.25 -8.01 0.02
C ASN A 203 3.32 -6.55 0.51
N GLU A 204 2.35 -6.09 1.31
CA GLU A 204 2.36 -4.73 1.88
C GLU A 204 3.56 -4.50 2.81
N MET A 205 3.92 -5.47 3.65
CA MET A 205 5.12 -5.39 4.47
C MET A 205 6.40 -5.29 3.63
N SER A 206 6.46 -6.00 2.51
CA SER A 206 7.60 -5.95 1.58
C SER A 206 7.65 -4.61 0.82
N ALA A 207 6.51 -4.12 0.35
CA ALA A 207 6.39 -2.86 -0.37
C ALA A 207 6.70 -1.66 0.53
N ASP A 208 6.22 -1.65 1.78
CA ASP A 208 6.60 -0.66 2.78
C ASP A 208 8.09 -0.68 3.10
N ALA A 209 8.67 -1.88 3.23
CA ALA A 209 10.09 -2.04 3.44
C ALA A 209 10.90 -1.50 2.25
N TYR A 210 10.47 -1.80 1.02
CA TYR A 210 11.09 -1.30 -0.20
C TYR A 210 11.02 0.22 -0.29
N GLY A 211 9.83 0.81 -0.17
CA GLY A 211 9.63 2.25 -0.24
C GLY A 211 10.43 3.00 0.84
N LEU A 212 10.43 2.49 2.06
CA LEU A 212 11.23 3.07 3.15
C LEU A 212 12.73 2.93 2.88
N ALA A 213 13.18 1.78 2.36
CA ALA A 213 14.59 1.58 2.05
C ALA A 213 15.08 2.53 0.94
N MET A 214 14.29 2.70 -0.12
CA MET A 214 14.58 3.67 -1.18
C MET A 214 14.71 5.09 -0.63
N HIS A 215 13.81 5.48 0.29
CA HIS A 215 13.89 6.76 0.98
C HIS A 215 15.20 6.90 1.78
N ILE A 216 15.49 5.94 2.65
CA ILE A 216 16.66 5.97 3.53
C ILE A 216 17.97 6.00 2.72
N LEU A 217 18.06 5.21 1.65
CA LEU A 217 19.25 5.14 0.81
C LEU A 217 19.50 6.45 0.05
N LYS A 218 18.45 7.23 -0.21
CA LYS A 218 18.53 8.52 -0.89
C LYS A 218 18.77 9.69 0.08
N TYR A 219 18.12 9.69 1.24
CA TYR A 219 18.04 10.86 2.13
C TYR A 219 18.65 10.64 3.52
N GLY A 220 19.02 9.40 3.88
CA GLY A 220 19.50 9.02 5.20
C GLY A 220 18.40 8.50 6.14
N THR A 221 18.83 7.89 7.24
CA THR A 221 17.97 7.21 8.24
C THR A 221 17.29 8.17 9.23
N ASP A 222 17.92 9.31 9.54
CA ASP A 222 17.47 10.22 10.61
C ASP A 222 16.65 11.38 10.04
N SER A 223 15.47 11.08 9.51
CA SER A 223 14.54 12.11 9.04
C SER A 223 13.24 12.08 9.84
N GLN A 224 12.67 13.26 10.08
CA GLN A 224 11.35 13.40 10.70
C GLN A 224 10.29 12.62 9.90
N TYR A 225 10.41 12.63 8.57
CA TYR A 225 9.54 11.86 7.67
C TYR A 225 9.53 10.36 8.01
N VAL A 226 10.69 9.73 8.20
CA VAL A 226 10.78 8.30 8.53
C VAL A 226 10.08 8.00 9.86
N ARG A 227 10.31 8.82 10.90
CA ARG A 227 9.66 8.65 12.20
C ARG A 227 8.14 8.80 12.11
N THR A 228 7.67 9.84 11.42
CA THR A 228 6.24 10.07 11.21
C THR A 228 5.63 8.92 10.42
N LEU A 229 6.24 8.47 9.33
CA LEU A 229 5.70 7.41 8.48
C LEU A 229 5.53 6.09 9.25
N ILE A 230 6.52 5.72 10.07
CA ILE A 230 6.43 4.54 10.94
C ILE A 230 5.28 4.69 11.94
N ALA A 231 5.14 5.86 12.55
CA ALA A 231 4.05 6.12 13.48
C ALA A 231 2.68 6.09 12.80
N VAL A 232 2.57 6.64 11.59
CA VAL A 232 1.34 6.60 10.77
C VAL A 232 0.94 5.16 10.44
N ARG A 233 1.87 4.32 9.96
CA ARG A 233 1.62 2.87 9.75
C ARG A 233 1.31 2.14 11.06
N GLY A 234 1.84 2.61 12.18
CA GLY A 234 1.51 2.13 13.52
C GLY A 234 0.08 2.45 13.97
N LEU A 235 -0.63 3.31 13.25
CA LEU A 235 -2.03 3.66 13.50
C LEU A 235 -3.01 3.01 12.53
N SER A 236 -2.56 2.14 11.61
CA SER A 236 -3.48 1.47 10.65
C SER A 236 -4.56 0.61 11.33
N LEU A 237 -4.34 0.13 12.55
CA LEU A 237 -5.39 -0.52 13.34
C LEU A 237 -6.54 0.44 13.70
N MET A 238 -6.26 1.72 13.92
CA MET A 238 -7.30 2.71 14.18
C MET A 238 -8.11 3.05 12.93
N ALA A 239 -7.58 2.76 11.74
CA ALA A 239 -8.25 2.90 10.45
C ALA A 239 -8.92 1.60 9.97
N GLY A 240 -9.04 0.57 10.84
CA GLY A 240 -9.67 -0.69 10.46
C GLY A 240 -8.82 -1.56 9.50
N ASP A 241 -7.52 -1.27 9.38
CA ASP A 241 -6.63 -1.92 8.42
C ASP A 241 -5.44 -2.65 9.09
N PRO A 242 -5.65 -3.89 9.56
CA PRO A 242 -4.57 -4.67 10.15
C PRO A 242 -3.52 -5.16 9.16
N ASP A 243 -3.82 -5.20 7.86
CA ASP A 243 -2.86 -5.76 6.89
C ASP A 243 -1.80 -4.71 6.51
N HIS A 244 -2.11 -3.42 6.67
CA HIS A 244 -1.15 -2.31 6.58
C HIS A 244 -0.52 -1.87 7.91
N TYR A 245 -0.79 -2.57 9.02
CA TYR A 245 -0.03 -2.37 10.27
C TYR A 245 1.38 -2.97 10.12
N THR A 246 2.32 -2.14 9.65
CA THR A 246 3.69 -2.51 9.28
C THR A 246 4.83 -1.84 10.09
N PRO A 247 4.64 -1.27 11.31
CA PRO A 247 5.73 -0.58 12.00
C PRO A 247 6.91 -1.51 12.35
N LEU A 248 6.65 -2.80 12.62
CA LEU A 248 7.70 -3.79 12.89
C LEU A 248 8.57 -4.09 11.66
N SER A 249 7.96 -4.24 10.48
CA SER A 249 8.71 -4.43 9.23
C SER A 249 9.53 -3.19 8.89
N MET A 250 8.98 -1.99 9.09
CA MET A 250 9.71 -0.75 8.86
C MET A 250 10.88 -0.56 9.84
N GLY A 251 10.71 -0.94 11.11
CA GLY A 251 11.80 -1.00 12.09
C GLY A 251 12.91 -1.95 11.65
N ALA A 252 12.55 -3.14 11.17
CA ALA A 252 13.51 -4.10 10.64
C ALA A 252 14.22 -3.59 9.38
N THR A 253 13.55 -2.81 8.52
CA THR A 253 14.20 -2.14 7.37
C THR A 253 15.34 -1.23 7.82
N LEU A 254 15.13 -0.44 8.87
CA LEU A 254 16.15 0.43 9.45
C LEU A 254 17.35 -0.38 9.98
N GLU A 255 17.08 -1.45 10.73
CA GLU A 255 18.12 -2.32 11.29
C GLU A 255 18.94 -3.01 10.18
N ASN A 256 18.27 -3.59 9.18
CA ASN A 256 18.93 -4.28 8.07
C ASN A 256 19.80 -3.33 7.23
N LEU A 257 19.32 -2.11 6.96
CA LEU A 257 20.11 -1.12 6.20
C LEU A 257 21.35 -0.65 6.96
N CYS A 258 21.29 -0.56 8.29
CA CYS A 258 22.45 -0.25 9.12
C CYS A 258 23.48 -1.39 9.15
N GLN A 259 23.05 -2.64 8.98
CA GLN A 259 23.92 -3.83 9.01
C GLN A 259 24.50 -4.18 7.63
N GLN A 260 23.80 -3.87 6.54
CA GLN A 260 24.27 -4.13 5.18
C GLN A 260 25.31 -3.09 4.76
N VAL A 261 26.58 -3.46 4.88
CA VAL A 261 27.77 -2.72 4.39
C VAL A 261 28.02 -2.97 2.88
N ASP A 262 27.14 -3.71 2.21
CA ASP A 262 27.39 -4.25 0.87
C ASP A 262 27.46 -3.19 -0.25
N SER A 263 28.36 -3.45 -1.20
CA SER A 263 28.55 -2.71 -2.44
C SER A 263 27.50 -3.09 -3.48
N GLY A 264 26.31 -2.51 -3.38
CA GLY A 264 25.24 -2.63 -4.37
C GLY A 264 24.62 -1.27 -4.69
N SER A 265 23.93 -1.17 -5.82
CA SER A 265 23.12 0.01 -6.10
C SER A 265 22.02 0.18 -5.05
N ALA A 266 21.53 1.41 -4.86
CA ALA A 266 20.42 1.67 -3.92
C ALA A 266 19.19 0.79 -4.22
N LEU A 267 18.89 0.56 -5.50
CA LEU A 267 17.80 -0.30 -5.94
C LEU A 267 18.00 -1.75 -5.45
N GLU A 268 19.16 -2.35 -5.73
CA GLU A 268 19.44 -3.74 -5.34
C GLU A 268 19.37 -3.93 -3.82
N ARG A 269 19.92 -2.97 -3.07
CA ARG A 269 19.86 -2.97 -1.61
C ARG A 269 18.43 -2.87 -1.09
N ALA A 270 17.62 -1.97 -1.64
CA ALA A 270 16.22 -1.83 -1.25
C ALA A 270 15.41 -3.12 -1.50
N LEU A 271 15.63 -3.77 -2.64
CA LEU A 271 14.98 -5.04 -2.97
C LEU A 271 15.43 -6.18 -2.05
N ALA A 272 16.72 -6.26 -1.74
CA ALA A 272 17.26 -7.25 -0.82
C ALA A 272 16.67 -7.10 0.59
N VAL A 273 16.54 -5.86 1.07
CA VAL A 273 15.91 -5.56 2.36
C VAL A 273 14.42 -5.90 2.33
N ALA A 274 13.70 -5.51 1.27
CA ALA A 274 12.27 -5.84 1.12
C ALA A 274 12.00 -7.35 1.11
N THR A 275 12.87 -8.13 0.47
CA THR A 275 12.84 -9.60 0.46
C THR A 275 13.12 -10.15 1.85
N THR A 276 14.18 -9.66 2.50
CA THR A 276 14.56 -10.09 3.86
C THR A 276 13.45 -9.82 4.87
N VAL A 277 12.83 -8.64 4.81
CA VAL A 277 11.71 -8.27 5.69
C VAL A 277 10.50 -9.17 5.43
N ARG A 278 10.13 -9.37 4.16
CA ARG A 278 9.05 -10.30 3.80
C ARG A 278 9.29 -11.68 4.40
N ASP A 279 10.49 -12.24 4.23
CA ASP A 279 10.80 -13.61 4.63
C ASP A 279 10.97 -13.74 6.15
N THR A 280 11.44 -12.69 6.84
CA THR A 280 11.57 -12.66 8.31
C THR A 280 10.21 -12.59 9.01
N PHE A 281 9.27 -11.84 8.45
CA PHE A 281 7.94 -11.67 9.03
C PHE A 281 6.88 -12.59 8.42
N ASP A 282 7.25 -13.44 7.46
CA ASP A 282 6.43 -14.54 6.97
C ASP A 282 6.33 -15.65 8.03
N ARG A 283 5.50 -15.42 9.04
CA ARG A 283 5.25 -16.37 10.13
C ARG A 283 4.34 -17.55 9.71
N GLY A 284 4.07 -17.70 8.42
CA GLY A 284 3.14 -18.70 7.90
C GLY A 284 1.67 -18.36 8.16
N TYR A 285 0.79 -19.09 7.46
CA TYR A 285 -0.65 -18.83 7.45
C TYR A 285 -1.30 -18.89 8.84
N GLU A 286 -0.92 -19.85 9.68
CA GLU A 286 -1.49 -20.04 11.02
C GLU A 286 -1.18 -18.86 11.95
N ASP A 287 0.05 -18.32 11.92
CA ASP A 287 0.42 -17.17 12.74
C ASP A 287 -0.18 -15.87 12.22
N TYR A 288 -0.48 -15.81 10.92
CA TYR A 288 -1.33 -14.76 10.35
C TYR A 288 -2.75 -14.83 10.90
N LEU A 289 -3.38 -16.01 11.02
CA LEU A 289 -4.71 -16.12 11.61
C LEU A 289 -4.71 -15.69 13.09
N LYS A 290 -3.72 -16.13 13.88
CA LYS A 290 -3.53 -15.66 15.27
C LYS A 290 -3.31 -14.15 15.34
N TYR A 291 -2.54 -13.60 14.42
CA TYR A 291 -2.35 -12.16 14.32
C TYR A 291 -3.66 -11.46 14.07
N ARG A 292 -4.38 -11.90 13.03
CA ARG A 292 -5.58 -11.25 12.54
C ARG A 292 -6.64 -11.24 13.65
N TYR A 293 -6.78 -12.35 14.36
CA TYR A 293 -7.63 -12.43 15.54
C TYR A 293 -7.22 -11.43 16.64
N ALA A 294 -5.93 -11.36 16.98
CA ALA A 294 -5.43 -10.43 18.00
C ALA A 294 -5.61 -8.96 17.58
N ALA A 295 -5.36 -8.63 16.31
CA ALA A 295 -5.57 -7.31 15.75
C ALA A 295 -7.04 -6.92 15.79
N TYR A 296 -7.96 -7.84 15.46
CA TYR A 296 -9.39 -7.59 15.60
C TYR A 296 -9.81 -7.30 17.04
N LEU A 297 -9.32 -8.04 18.02
CA LEU A 297 -9.59 -7.73 19.43
C LEU A 297 -8.97 -6.39 19.87
N ALA A 298 -7.81 -6.02 19.33
CA ALA A 298 -7.20 -4.72 19.60
C ALA A 298 -8.07 -3.59 19.01
N MET A 299 -8.42 -3.64 17.72
CA MET A 299 -9.30 -2.68 17.06
C MET A 299 -10.66 -2.55 17.76
N ARG A 300 -11.19 -3.68 18.23
CA ARG A 300 -12.40 -3.72 19.04
C ARG A 300 -12.27 -2.86 20.30
N ARG A 301 -11.20 -3.08 21.08
CA ARG A 301 -10.92 -2.29 22.28
C ARG A 301 -10.67 -0.82 21.94
N LEU A 302 -10.09 -0.51 20.78
CA LEU A 302 -9.88 0.85 20.26
C LEU A 302 -11.18 1.55 19.81
N GLY A 303 -12.32 0.86 19.74
CA GLY A 303 -13.60 1.43 19.32
C GLY A 303 -13.84 1.45 17.81
N VAL A 304 -13.05 0.70 17.03
CA VAL A 304 -13.18 0.60 15.56
C VAL A 304 -14.08 -0.59 15.16
N GLU A 305 -15.10 -0.89 15.98
CA GLU A 305 -15.89 -2.13 15.90
C GLU A 305 -16.76 -2.22 14.64
N ASP A 306 -17.30 -1.10 14.18
CA ASP A 306 -18.26 -1.04 13.08
C ASP A 306 -17.65 -1.43 11.73
N ASP A 307 -16.32 -1.31 11.60
CA ASP A 307 -15.63 -1.61 10.36
C ASP A 307 -15.30 -3.10 10.19
N VAL A 308 -15.21 -3.84 11.30
CA VAL A 308 -14.60 -5.17 11.31
C VAL A 308 -15.58 -6.30 10.94
N GLY A 309 -16.88 -6.08 11.10
CA GLY A 309 -17.93 -7.05 10.78
C GLY A 309 -17.94 -8.29 11.72
N PRO A 310 -19.04 -8.61 12.41
CA PRO A 310 -19.16 -9.79 13.28
C PRO A 310 -18.84 -11.12 12.58
N SER A 311 -18.96 -11.14 11.24
CA SER A 311 -18.72 -12.32 10.41
C SER A 311 -17.26 -12.76 10.40
N VAL A 312 -16.29 -11.89 10.62
CA VAL A 312 -14.87 -12.29 10.55
C VAL A 312 -14.45 -13.06 11.79
N LEU A 313 -14.81 -12.59 12.99
CA LEU A 313 -14.53 -13.32 14.24
C LEU A 313 -15.25 -14.68 14.27
N ALA A 314 -16.48 -14.73 13.75
CA ALA A 314 -17.24 -15.98 13.63
C ALA A 314 -16.61 -16.99 12.66
N ARG A 315 -15.76 -16.54 11.73
CA ARG A 315 -15.03 -17.35 10.73
C ARG A 315 -13.60 -17.69 11.15
N LEU A 316 -13.15 -17.23 12.32
CA LEU A 316 -11.90 -17.65 12.95
C LEU A 316 -12.10 -18.65 14.13
N PRO A 317 -13.12 -19.55 14.16
CA PRO A 317 -13.34 -20.41 15.30
C PRO A 317 -12.22 -21.46 15.39
N GLY A 318 -11.57 -21.54 16.55
CA GLY A 318 -10.50 -22.50 16.82
C GLY A 318 -9.15 -21.87 17.19
N TYR A 319 -8.96 -20.57 16.90
CA TYR A 319 -7.78 -19.84 17.35
C TYR A 319 -8.09 -19.12 18.66
N GLN A 320 -7.39 -19.50 19.74
CA GLN A 320 -7.46 -18.71 20.96
C GLN A 320 -6.65 -17.42 20.79
N PRO A 321 -7.22 -16.26 21.14
CA PRO A 321 -6.45 -15.02 21.16
C PRO A 321 -5.29 -15.17 22.12
N ASP A 322 -4.09 -14.81 21.67
CA ASP A 322 -2.95 -14.57 22.56
C ASP A 322 -3.15 -13.20 23.22
N PRO A 323 -3.50 -13.12 24.52
CA PRO A 323 -3.75 -11.86 25.18
C PRO A 323 -2.53 -10.95 25.17
N ALA A 324 -1.32 -11.52 25.27
CA ALA A 324 -0.08 -10.75 25.24
C ALA A 324 0.11 -10.07 23.87
N ARG A 325 -0.31 -10.72 22.78
CA ARG A 325 -0.28 -10.12 21.45
C ARG A 325 -1.29 -8.98 21.30
N VAL A 326 -2.49 -9.12 21.85
CA VAL A 326 -3.51 -8.03 21.86
C VAL A 326 -2.97 -6.83 22.63
N ASP A 327 -2.46 -7.06 23.84
CA ASP A 327 -1.95 -5.99 24.70
C ASP A 327 -0.72 -5.31 24.08
N LYS A 328 0.14 -6.07 23.39
CA LYS A 328 1.26 -5.49 22.61
C LYS A 328 0.76 -4.57 21.49
N LEU A 329 -0.23 -5.00 20.70
CA LEU A 329 -0.76 -4.18 19.61
C LEU A 329 -1.38 -2.89 20.14
N LEU A 330 -2.15 -2.96 21.23
CA LEU A 330 -2.72 -1.77 21.89
C LEU A 330 -1.64 -0.83 22.42
N HIS A 331 -0.61 -1.38 23.07
CA HIS A 331 0.50 -0.60 23.58
C HIS A 331 1.24 0.11 22.45
N ASP A 332 1.64 -0.61 21.41
CA ASP A 332 2.37 -0.05 20.27
C ASP A 332 1.53 1.01 19.54
N THR A 333 0.24 0.76 19.28
CA THR A 333 -0.67 1.76 18.70
C THR A 333 -0.80 2.99 19.60
N SER A 334 -0.91 2.82 20.92
CA SER A 334 -0.92 3.95 21.86
C SER A 334 0.38 4.76 21.84
N VAL A 335 1.54 4.10 21.69
CA VAL A 335 2.83 4.78 21.57
C VAL A 335 2.87 5.60 20.29
N HIS A 336 2.48 5.02 19.15
CA HIS A 336 2.43 5.72 17.88
C HIS A 336 1.44 6.89 17.89
N TYR A 337 0.30 6.73 18.55
CA TYR A 337 -0.69 7.80 18.74
C TYR A 337 -0.08 8.94 19.56
N GLN A 338 0.57 8.64 20.67
CA GLN A 338 1.22 9.66 21.50
C GLN A 338 2.32 10.40 20.74
N LEU A 339 3.07 9.71 19.87
CA LEU A 339 4.09 10.34 19.03
C LEU A 339 3.49 11.36 18.04
N LEU A 340 2.35 11.02 17.42
CA LEU A 340 1.73 11.89 16.42
C LEU A 340 0.85 12.99 17.04
N PHE A 341 0.16 12.73 18.15
CA PHE A 341 -0.86 13.63 18.72
C PHE A 341 -0.44 14.27 20.05
N GLY A 342 0.70 13.89 20.63
CA GLY A 342 1.23 14.47 21.87
C GLY A 342 0.45 14.16 23.15
N GLY A 343 -0.62 13.37 23.07
CA GLY A 343 -1.48 12.99 24.20
C GLY A 343 -1.73 11.48 24.26
N PRO A 344 -2.27 10.97 25.39
CA PRO A 344 -2.64 9.57 25.49
C PRO A 344 -3.82 9.25 24.56
N LEU A 345 -3.84 8.02 24.04
CA LEU A 345 -4.98 7.51 23.31
C LEU A 345 -6.14 7.27 24.28
N THR A 346 -7.25 7.98 24.10
CA THR A 346 -8.50 7.72 24.83
C THR A 346 -9.19 6.52 24.21
N VAL A 347 -9.08 5.38 24.89
CA VAL A 347 -9.69 4.11 24.50
C VAL A 347 -11.12 4.04 25.07
N GLY A 348 -12.13 3.87 24.21
CA GLY A 348 -13.50 3.51 24.60
C GLY A 348 -14.37 4.65 25.18
N GLN A 349 -15.03 5.40 24.30
CA GLN A 349 -16.29 6.08 24.62
C GLN A 349 -17.45 5.38 23.94
#